data_AF-A0A6H2DTH8-F1
#
_entry.id   AF-A0A6H2DTH8-F1
#
_cell.length_a   1.000
_cell.length_b   1.000
_cell.length_c   1.000
_cell.angle_alpha   90.00
_cell.angle_beta   90.00
_cell.angle_gamma   90.00
#
_symmetry.space_group_name_H-M   'P 1'
#
loop_
_entity.id
_entity.type
_entity.pdbx_description
1 polymer ?
#
loop_
_entity_poly.entity_id
_entity_poly.type
_entity_poly.pdbx_seq_one_letter_code
_entity_poly.pdbx_strand_id
1 'polypeptide(L)'
;MLKKLKNLILFTSIFTPAIFAISCGNTDKNEKPTPTPDPGTPVETPTPIVSPADWDKTITIGISQAWLNKKQGDAFPNKEKIGSFLQNFKAEFDRLKNADENAKNYPDVNFIVSPVQDSTILLTNLQTDNKNLDFGISASGKLVEFLKTNPDVVTPALETTTNSFTFDKEKEKFYVDGSETDPLVKIAKEINKIFVDTPYANWTDEDHKWNGSVYQTLYDPSVQANFYRGMIWIKGDETTRTNIKKAWNEKNWETFRNYGILHGKDNSSSKFKLEETILKNHFQGKFTTLNEDRTAHPDKYKLKSADTLGEQENFHIAFSEEGSFAWTHNKAETKPFLTKDNEKIEALIVTNPISYDIGIFRKSVNKLEQDLIVQTFINLAKNKQDTYGPLLGYNGYKKINNFQRDIVEVYEKAIK
;
A
#
# COMPACT_ATOMS: atom_id res chain seq x y z
N MET A 1 4.89 -17.75 54.34
CA MET A 1 5.92 -18.80 54.48
C MET A 1 6.46 -19.12 53.09
N LEU A 2 7.80 -19.11 52.94
CA LEU A 2 8.65 -19.71 51.87
C LEU A 2 8.28 -19.47 50.39
N LYS A 3 9.18 -19.19 49.45
CA LYS A 3 10.64 -18.93 49.44
C LYS A 3 10.96 -18.32 48.07
N LYS A 4 11.87 -17.33 48.08
CA LYS A 4 12.63 -16.78 46.93
C LYS A 4 13.48 -17.85 46.22
N LEU A 5 13.73 -17.70 44.91
CA LEU A 5 15.07 -17.60 44.24
C LEU A 5 14.88 -17.52 42.70
N LYS A 6 15.14 -16.38 42.04
CA LYS A 6 16.41 -15.98 41.37
C LYS A 6 17.02 -17.05 40.46
N ASN A 7 17.08 -16.77 39.15
CA ASN A 7 18.25 -17.10 38.35
C ASN A 7 18.66 -15.90 37.48
N LEU A 8 19.90 -15.52 37.73
CA LEU A 8 20.72 -14.47 37.15
C LEU A 8 21.76 -15.24 36.33
N ILE A 9 21.94 -14.94 35.05
CA ILE A 9 23.16 -15.33 34.33
C ILE A 9 23.72 -14.09 33.65
N LEU A 10 24.96 -13.82 34.06
CA LEU A 10 25.82 -12.71 33.68
C LEU A 10 26.47 -12.94 32.31
N PHE A 11 26.80 -11.81 31.68
CA PHE A 11 27.79 -11.62 30.63
C PHE A 11 29.10 -12.41 30.83
N THR A 12 29.64 -12.93 29.73
CA THR A 12 31.10 -12.86 29.48
C THR A 12 31.36 -12.63 27.99
N SER A 13 32.15 -11.59 27.73
CA SER A 13 32.75 -11.19 26.46
C SER A 13 34.10 -11.90 26.30
N ILE A 14 34.40 -12.42 25.11
CA ILE A 14 35.78 -12.65 24.67
C ILE A 14 35.90 -12.19 23.22
N PHE A 15 36.58 -11.05 23.07
CA PHE A 15 37.22 -10.56 21.86
C PHE A 15 38.58 -11.25 21.74
N THR A 16 38.97 -11.75 20.56
CA THR A 16 40.32 -11.51 19.98
C THR A 16 40.41 -12.02 18.53
N PRO A 17 41.33 -11.44 17.73
CA PRO A 17 41.30 -11.44 16.27
C PRO A 17 42.19 -12.51 15.64
N ALA A 18 41.95 -12.84 14.38
CA ALA A 18 42.92 -13.52 13.53
C ALA A 18 43.45 -12.53 12.48
N ILE A 19 44.71 -12.13 12.65
CA ILE A 19 45.58 -11.52 11.64
C ILE A 19 46.57 -12.61 11.19
N PHE A 20 47.10 -12.43 9.98
CA PHE A 20 48.23 -13.09 9.30
C PHE A 20 47.81 -14.17 8.28
N ALA A 21 48.33 -14.22 7.05
CA ALA A 21 49.56 -13.64 6.53
C ALA A 21 49.48 -13.31 5.03
N ILE A 22 50.22 -12.28 4.67
CA ILE A 22 50.72 -11.99 3.31
C ILE A 22 51.77 -13.06 2.98
N SER A 23 51.70 -13.65 1.78
CA SER A 23 52.81 -14.36 1.16
C SER A 23 52.97 -13.86 -0.27
N CYS A 24 54.08 -13.15 -0.50
CA CYS A 24 54.64 -12.90 -1.82
C CYS A 24 55.45 -14.13 -2.26
N GLY A 25 55.36 -14.52 -3.53
CA GLY A 25 56.23 -15.54 -4.08
C GLY A 25 56.01 -15.85 -5.57
N ASN A 26 56.66 -15.05 -6.41
CA ASN A 26 57.22 -15.33 -7.75
C ASN A 26 56.34 -15.82 -8.91
N THR A 27 56.20 -14.89 -9.88
CA THR A 27 56.53 -15.02 -11.31
C THR A 27 56.82 -16.41 -11.87
N ASP A 28 56.00 -16.81 -12.86
CA ASP A 28 56.53 -17.37 -14.10
C ASP A 28 55.70 -16.90 -15.31
N LYS A 29 56.45 -16.49 -16.34
CA LYS A 29 55.97 -15.93 -17.60
C LYS A 29 55.51 -17.06 -18.52
N ASN A 30 54.37 -16.89 -19.18
CA ASN A 30 54.11 -17.34 -20.56
C ASN A 30 52.72 -16.86 -21.02
N GLU A 31 52.58 -15.57 -21.33
CA GLU A 31 51.44 -15.07 -22.11
C GLU A 31 51.77 -15.17 -23.60
N LYS A 32 51.00 -15.99 -24.32
CA LYS A 32 50.82 -15.85 -25.77
C LYS A 32 49.88 -14.66 -26.01
N PRO A 33 50.17 -13.77 -26.97
CA PRO A 33 49.26 -12.67 -27.28
C PRO A 33 48.01 -13.22 -27.99
N THR A 34 46.85 -12.96 -27.39
CA THR A 34 45.52 -13.17 -28.00
C THR A 34 45.30 -12.10 -29.08
N PRO A 35 44.82 -12.44 -30.29
CA PRO A 35 44.57 -11.46 -31.33
C PRO A 35 43.41 -10.53 -30.93
N THR A 36 43.61 -9.24 -31.19
CA THR A 36 42.60 -8.18 -31.07
C THR A 36 41.38 -8.49 -31.96
N PRO A 37 40.13 -8.31 -31.47
CA PRO A 37 38.94 -8.50 -32.30
C PRO A 37 38.78 -7.36 -33.31
N ASP A 38 38.38 -7.74 -34.52
CA ASP A 38 38.07 -6.86 -35.66
C ASP A 38 36.84 -5.96 -35.35
N PRO A 39 36.92 -4.63 -35.50
CA PRO A 39 35.80 -3.73 -35.22
C PRO A 39 34.83 -3.71 -36.41
N GLY A 40 34.04 -4.76 -36.58
CA GLY A 40 33.11 -4.85 -37.72
C GLY A 40 31.90 -5.77 -37.57
N THR A 41 31.83 -6.59 -36.53
CA THR A 41 30.73 -7.57 -36.38
C THR A 41 29.82 -7.16 -35.21
N PRO A 42 28.49 -7.02 -35.39
CA PRO A 42 27.58 -6.90 -34.26
C PRO A 42 27.72 -8.15 -33.41
N VAL A 43 28.16 -7.97 -32.16
CA VAL A 43 28.06 -9.03 -31.16
C VAL A 43 26.58 -9.14 -30.83
N GLU A 44 25.89 -10.10 -31.44
CA GLU A 44 24.62 -10.57 -30.89
C GLU A 44 24.91 -11.09 -29.49
N THR A 45 24.54 -10.31 -28.49
CA THR A 45 24.46 -10.79 -27.11
C THR A 45 23.53 -11.99 -27.12
N PRO A 46 23.99 -13.19 -26.73
CA PRO A 46 23.11 -14.34 -26.65
C PRO A 46 21.99 -13.99 -25.67
N THR A 47 20.75 -14.02 -26.15
CA THR A 47 19.56 -14.01 -25.31
C THR A 47 19.77 -15.11 -24.26
N PRO A 48 19.73 -14.81 -22.96
CA PRO A 48 19.91 -15.85 -21.96
C PRO A 48 18.79 -16.87 -22.19
N ILE A 49 19.17 -18.08 -22.60
CA ILE A 49 18.26 -19.21 -22.69
C ILE A 49 17.91 -19.53 -21.24
N VAL A 50 16.78 -18.99 -20.78
CA VAL A 50 16.21 -19.30 -19.47
C VAL A 50 15.84 -20.78 -19.49
N SER A 51 16.36 -21.53 -18.53
CA SER A 51 16.11 -22.97 -18.42
C SER A 51 14.61 -23.24 -18.29
N PRO A 52 14.05 -24.24 -19.01
CA PRO A 52 12.68 -24.71 -18.82
C PRO A 52 12.36 -25.18 -17.37
N ALA A 53 13.37 -25.33 -16.52
CA ALA A 53 13.25 -25.79 -15.14
C ALA A 53 12.52 -24.79 -14.20
N ASP A 54 12.42 -23.52 -14.58
CA ASP A 54 11.91 -22.46 -13.70
C ASP A 54 10.43 -22.08 -13.95
N TRP A 55 9.79 -22.66 -14.98
CA TRP A 55 8.37 -22.44 -15.27
C TRP A 55 7.48 -23.16 -14.26
N ASP A 56 6.59 -22.44 -13.59
CA ASP A 56 5.65 -23.08 -12.68
C ASP A 56 4.40 -23.57 -13.39
N LYS A 57 3.93 -24.78 -13.06
CA LYS A 57 2.66 -25.29 -13.59
C LYS A 57 1.48 -24.92 -12.69
N THR A 58 1.77 -24.43 -11.49
CA THR A 58 0.77 -23.93 -10.56
C THR A 58 1.23 -22.59 -10.00
N ILE A 59 0.44 -21.54 -10.21
CA ILE A 59 0.66 -20.22 -9.63
C ILE A 59 -0.36 -20.00 -8.52
N THR A 60 0.17 -19.77 -7.32
CA THR A 60 -0.59 -19.51 -6.10
C THR A 60 -0.61 -18.02 -5.79
N ILE A 61 -1.80 -17.42 -5.82
CA ILE A 61 -2.04 -16.00 -5.56
C ILE A 61 -2.48 -15.81 -4.09
N GLY A 62 -1.72 -15.03 -3.33
CA GLY A 62 -2.05 -14.65 -1.96
C GLY A 62 -3.18 -13.64 -1.91
N ILE A 63 -4.25 -13.95 -1.17
CA ILE A 63 -5.43 -13.09 -1.01
C ILE A 63 -5.76 -12.95 0.47
N SER A 64 -6.25 -11.77 0.89
CA SER A 64 -6.69 -11.53 2.27
C SER A 64 -7.66 -12.62 2.76
N GLN A 65 -7.26 -13.32 3.83
CA GLN A 65 -8.08 -14.33 4.50
C GLN A 65 -9.39 -13.74 5.02
N ALA A 66 -9.35 -12.50 5.53
CA ALA A 66 -10.53 -11.81 6.02
C ALA A 66 -11.52 -11.51 4.89
N TRP A 67 -11.01 -11.07 3.73
CA TRP A 67 -11.84 -10.82 2.55
C TRP A 67 -12.46 -12.11 2.02
N LEU A 68 -11.66 -13.17 1.84
CA LEU A 68 -12.14 -14.44 1.28
C LEU A 68 -13.22 -15.11 2.15
N ASN A 69 -13.13 -14.93 3.47
CA ASN A 69 -14.07 -15.50 4.43
C ASN A 69 -15.19 -14.54 4.85
N LYS A 70 -15.30 -13.36 4.23
CA LYS A 70 -16.39 -12.42 4.51
C LYS A 70 -17.73 -13.06 4.11
N LYS A 71 -18.64 -13.15 5.08
CA LYS A 71 -19.99 -13.69 4.89
C LYS A 71 -20.99 -12.60 4.53
N GLN A 72 -22.02 -12.99 3.80
CA GLN A 72 -23.26 -12.24 3.62
C GLN A 72 -24.42 -13.21 3.86
N GLY A 73 -25.04 -13.14 5.04
CA GLY A 73 -25.88 -14.23 5.53
C GLY A 73 -25.07 -15.52 5.68
N ASP A 74 -25.59 -16.63 5.16
CA ASP A 74 -24.92 -17.94 5.17
C ASP A 74 -23.95 -18.15 4.00
N ALA A 75 -23.92 -17.23 3.02
CA ALA A 75 -23.10 -17.35 1.82
C ALA A 75 -21.70 -16.73 1.97
N PHE A 76 -20.75 -17.23 1.18
CA PHE A 76 -19.39 -16.68 1.02
C PHE A 76 -19.22 -16.08 -0.38
N PRO A 77 -19.83 -14.93 -0.69
CA PRO A 77 -19.89 -14.38 -2.05
C PRO A 77 -18.50 -14.14 -2.66
N ASN A 78 -17.50 -13.82 -1.83
CA ASN A 78 -16.13 -13.57 -2.30
C ASN A 78 -15.44 -14.84 -2.82
N LYS A 79 -15.85 -16.04 -2.38
CA LYS A 79 -15.34 -17.32 -2.92
C LYS A 79 -15.87 -17.60 -4.34
N GLU A 80 -17.08 -17.17 -4.65
CA GLU A 80 -17.63 -17.29 -6.00
C GLU A 80 -16.96 -16.30 -6.96
N LYS A 81 -16.78 -15.05 -6.51
CA LYS A 81 -16.12 -14.00 -7.29
C LYS A 81 -14.67 -14.35 -7.62
N ILE A 82 -13.95 -14.99 -6.69
CA ILE A 82 -12.59 -15.45 -6.96
C ILE A 82 -12.54 -16.65 -7.91
N GLY A 83 -13.53 -17.55 -7.86
CA GLY A 83 -13.66 -18.64 -8.83
C GLY A 83 -13.82 -18.11 -10.27
N SER A 84 -14.68 -17.11 -10.45
CA SER A 84 -14.87 -16.44 -11.74
C SER A 84 -13.60 -15.72 -12.21
N PHE A 85 -12.90 -15.04 -11.29
CA PHE A 85 -11.63 -14.40 -11.58
C PHE A 85 -10.58 -15.41 -12.07
N LEU A 86 -10.36 -16.52 -11.35
CA LEU A 86 -9.37 -17.52 -11.72
C LEU A 86 -9.68 -18.21 -13.06
N GLN A 87 -10.96 -18.43 -13.36
CA GLN A 87 -11.37 -18.96 -14.66
C GLN A 87 -11.02 -18.00 -15.81
N ASN A 88 -11.38 -16.71 -15.66
CA ASN A 88 -11.06 -15.69 -16.66
C ASN A 88 -9.54 -15.49 -16.78
N PHE A 89 -8.83 -15.51 -15.65
CA PHE A 89 -7.38 -15.37 -15.58
C PHE A 89 -6.67 -16.48 -16.33
N LYS A 90 -7.06 -17.74 -16.07
CA LYS A 90 -6.50 -18.90 -16.77
C LYS A 90 -6.75 -18.81 -18.27
N ALA A 91 -7.98 -18.51 -18.68
CA ALA A 91 -8.34 -18.44 -20.10
C ALA A 91 -7.52 -17.39 -20.85
N GLU A 92 -7.35 -16.19 -20.27
CA GLU A 92 -6.57 -15.13 -20.89
C GLU A 92 -5.06 -15.42 -20.86
N PHE A 93 -4.54 -15.96 -19.76
CA PHE A 93 -3.13 -16.38 -19.67
C PHE A 93 -2.80 -17.44 -20.72
N ASP A 94 -3.61 -18.51 -20.84
CA ASP A 94 -3.40 -19.58 -21.82
C ASP A 94 -3.46 -19.03 -23.26
N ARG A 95 -4.37 -18.07 -23.52
CA ARG A 95 -4.46 -17.39 -24.81
C ARG A 95 -3.18 -16.62 -25.14
N LEU A 96 -2.63 -15.87 -24.18
CA LEU A 96 -1.38 -15.11 -24.36
C LEU A 96 -0.18 -16.05 -24.54
N LYS A 97 -0.03 -17.03 -23.64
CA LYS A 97 1.02 -18.05 -23.67
C LYS A 97 1.07 -18.77 -25.02
N ASN A 98 -0.08 -19.28 -25.48
CA ASN A 98 -0.12 -20.10 -26.70
C ASN A 98 0.06 -19.28 -27.99
N ALA A 99 -0.10 -17.97 -27.93
CA ALA A 99 0.18 -17.05 -29.02
C ALA A 99 1.65 -16.57 -29.05
N ASP A 100 2.41 -16.75 -27.97
CA ASP A 100 3.82 -16.36 -27.88
C ASP A 100 4.73 -17.52 -28.29
N GLU A 101 5.54 -17.32 -29.33
CA GLU A 101 6.49 -18.31 -29.85
C GLU A 101 7.48 -18.82 -28.78
N ASN A 102 7.83 -17.97 -27.81
CA ASN A 102 8.73 -18.31 -26.72
C ASN A 102 8.02 -19.00 -25.55
N ALA A 103 6.68 -18.90 -25.45
CA ALA A 103 5.92 -19.44 -24.32
C ALA A 103 5.04 -20.66 -24.68
N LYS A 104 4.64 -20.82 -25.94
CA LYS A 104 3.63 -21.80 -26.38
C LYS A 104 3.97 -23.27 -26.04
N ASN A 105 5.25 -23.60 -26.00
CA ASN A 105 5.73 -24.96 -25.73
C ASN A 105 5.88 -25.26 -24.23
N TYR A 106 5.71 -24.26 -23.35
CA TYR A 106 5.67 -24.51 -21.92
C TYR A 106 4.38 -25.25 -21.53
N PRO A 107 4.40 -26.01 -20.42
CA PRO A 107 3.19 -26.62 -19.88
C PRO A 107 2.14 -25.56 -19.52
N ASP A 108 0.87 -25.92 -19.62
CA ASP A 108 -0.21 -25.05 -19.18
C ASP A 108 -0.16 -24.82 -17.66
N VAL A 109 -0.62 -23.64 -17.25
CA VAL A 109 -0.55 -23.17 -15.86
C VAL A 109 -1.93 -23.25 -15.21
N ASN A 110 -1.97 -23.76 -13.98
CA ASN A 110 -3.13 -23.70 -13.12
C ASN A 110 -3.01 -22.53 -12.15
N PHE A 111 -4.09 -21.80 -11.92
CA PHE A 111 -4.11 -20.66 -10.99
C PHE A 111 -4.96 -21.00 -9.77
N ILE A 112 -4.38 -20.86 -8.59
CA ILE A 112 -5.06 -21.08 -7.30
C ILE A 112 -4.83 -19.90 -6.36
N VAL A 113 -5.58 -19.85 -5.27
CA VAL A 113 -5.44 -18.81 -4.25
C VAL A 113 -5.11 -19.40 -2.90
N SER A 114 -4.31 -18.68 -2.12
CA SER A 114 -3.99 -19.00 -0.74
C SER A 114 -4.43 -17.86 0.18
N PRO A 115 -5.18 -18.14 1.27
CA PRO A 115 -5.56 -17.12 2.23
C PRO A 115 -4.33 -16.65 3.02
N VAL A 116 -4.13 -15.33 3.07
CA VAL A 116 -3.03 -14.67 3.78
C VAL A 116 -3.60 -13.71 4.82
N GLN A 117 -3.03 -13.72 6.03
CA GLN A 117 -3.56 -12.96 7.17
C GLN A 117 -3.38 -11.46 6.96
N ASP A 118 -2.20 -11.03 6.55
CA ASP A 118 -1.88 -9.63 6.27
C ASP A 118 -0.69 -9.46 5.32
N SER A 119 -0.40 -8.22 4.95
CA SER A 119 0.71 -7.87 4.05
C SER A 119 2.09 -8.25 4.60
N THR A 120 2.29 -8.33 5.91
CA THR A 120 3.58 -8.73 6.48
C THR A 120 3.80 -10.21 6.19
N ILE A 121 2.80 -11.06 6.49
CA ILE A 121 2.87 -12.49 6.20
C ILE A 121 3.00 -12.76 4.70
N LEU A 122 2.31 -11.97 3.86
CA LEU A 122 2.45 -12.06 2.40
C LEU A 122 3.92 -11.87 1.97
N LEU A 123 4.54 -10.78 2.39
CA LEU A 123 5.91 -10.42 2.00
C LEU A 123 6.93 -11.44 2.55
N THR A 124 6.79 -11.87 3.81
CA THR A 124 7.69 -12.88 4.40
C THR A 124 7.56 -14.23 3.71
N ASN A 125 6.34 -14.64 3.31
CA ASN A 125 6.14 -15.89 2.60
C ASN A 125 6.72 -15.84 1.18
N LEU A 126 6.52 -14.74 0.45
CA LEU A 126 7.12 -14.55 -0.87
C LEU A 126 8.66 -14.55 -0.83
N GLN A 127 9.25 -13.95 0.22
CA GLN A 127 10.70 -13.96 0.46
C GLN A 127 11.29 -15.36 0.62
N THR A 128 10.50 -16.34 1.10
CA THR A 128 10.98 -17.73 1.21
C THR A 128 11.18 -18.43 -0.13
N ASP A 129 10.69 -17.83 -1.22
CA ASP A 129 10.73 -18.37 -2.58
C ASP A 129 10.12 -19.77 -2.73
N ASN A 130 9.15 -20.07 -1.88
CA ASN A 130 8.43 -21.33 -1.88
C ASN A 130 7.21 -21.27 -2.82
N LYS A 131 7.03 -22.31 -3.66
CA LYS A 131 5.90 -22.49 -4.59
C LYS A 131 4.50 -22.57 -3.95
N ASN A 132 4.42 -22.59 -2.62
CA ASN A 132 3.15 -22.44 -1.89
C ASN A 132 2.55 -21.02 -2.00
N LEU A 133 3.33 -20.03 -2.45
CA LEU A 133 2.88 -18.68 -2.71
C LEU A 133 3.80 -18.01 -3.75
N ASP A 134 3.26 -17.76 -4.94
CA ASP A 134 4.05 -17.25 -6.06
C ASP A 134 3.88 -15.74 -6.27
N PHE A 135 2.69 -15.23 -5.98
CA PHE A 135 2.33 -13.84 -6.23
C PHE A 135 1.40 -13.29 -5.14
N GLY A 136 1.46 -11.99 -4.88
CA GLY A 136 0.44 -11.27 -4.13
C GLY A 136 0.54 -9.77 -4.32
N ILE A 137 -0.49 -9.05 -3.87
CA ILE A 137 -0.57 -7.59 -3.96
C ILE A 137 -0.45 -6.98 -2.56
N SER A 138 0.42 -5.98 -2.40
CA SER A 138 0.71 -5.33 -1.11
C SER A 138 0.77 -3.82 -1.24
N ALA A 139 0.47 -3.11 -0.15
CA ALA A 139 0.59 -1.66 -0.09
C ALA A 139 2.02 -1.20 -0.39
N SER A 140 2.17 -0.25 -1.31
CA SER A 140 3.46 0.24 -1.83
C SER A 140 4.44 0.65 -0.72
N GLY A 141 4.01 1.47 0.23
CA GLY A 141 4.86 1.94 1.31
C GLY A 141 5.38 0.81 2.21
N LYS A 142 4.56 -0.24 2.46
CA LYS A 142 5.02 -1.42 3.22
C LYS A 142 6.05 -2.22 2.44
N LEU A 143 5.83 -2.40 1.14
CA LEU A 143 6.78 -3.08 0.26
C LEU A 143 8.12 -2.34 0.20
N VAL A 144 8.11 -1.01 0.04
CA VAL A 144 9.33 -0.20 -0.03
C VAL A 144 10.15 -0.36 1.26
N GLU A 145 9.52 -0.25 2.42
CA GLU A 145 10.19 -0.38 3.72
C GLU A 145 10.71 -1.80 3.96
N PHE A 146 9.96 -2.82 3.52
CA PHE A 146 10.40 -4.21 3.55
C PHE A 146 11.65 -4.44 2.67
N LEU A 147 11.65 -3.92 1.44
CA LEU A 147 12.77 -4.07 0.51
C LEU A 147 14.00 -3.24 0.88
N LYS A 148 13.84 -2.13 1.60
CA LYS A 148 14.99 -1.41 2.20
C LYS A 148 15.79 -2.29 3.16
N THR A 149 15.11 -3.18 3.89
CA THR A 149 15.75 -4.09 4.86
C THR A 149 16.05 -5.47 4.28
N ASN A 150 15.40 -5.84 3.18
CA ASN A 150 15.54 -7.13 2.50
C ASN A 150 15.67 -6.89 0.97
N PRO A 151 16.81 -6.33 0.49
CA PRO A 151 16.96 -6.04 -0.92
C PRO A 151 16.96 -7.32 -1.76
N ASP A 152 16.42 -7.24 -2.97
CA ASP A 152 16.43 -8.28 -4.01
C ASP A 152 15.77 -9.64 -3.66
N VAL A 153 15.01 -9.75 -2.57
CA VAL A 153 14.38 -11.02 -2.14
C VAL A 153 13.07 -11.36 -2.86
N VAL A 154 12.43 -10.38 -3.50
CA VAL A 154 11.18 -10.53 -4.27
C VAL A 154 11.23 -9.65 -5.51
N THR A 155 10.29 -9.83 -6.44
CA THR A 155 10.24 -9.09 -7.71
C THR A 155 8.92 -8.32 -7.85
N PRO A 156 8.91 -7.00 -7.58
CA PRO A 156 7.78 -6.13 -7.92
C PRO A 156 7.59 -6.04 -9.43
N ALA A 157 6.36 -6.22 -9.93
CA ALA A 157 6.11 -6.32 -11.37
C ALA A 157 4.83 -5.62 -11.86
N LEU A 158 3.83 -5.49 -10.99
CA LEU A 158 2.52 -4.91 -11.33
C LEU A 158 2.24 -3.71 -10.43
N GLU A 159 1.88 -2.57 -11.01
CA GLU A 159 1.31 -1.43 -10.28
C GLU A 159 -0.20 -1.45 -10.50
N THR A 160 -0.98 -1.45 -9.42
CA THR A 160 -2.43 -1.29 -9.50
C THR A 160 -2.78 0.20 -9.67
N THR A 161 -3.89 0.49 -10.32
CA THR A 161 -4.48 1.83 -10.39
C THR A 161 -5.93 1.78 -9.94
N THR A 162 -6.44 2.90 -9.46
CA THR A 162 -7.82 3.06 -9.00
C THR A 162 -8.54 4.14 -9.83
N ASN A 163 -9.86 4.14 -9.86
CA ASN A 163 -10.62 5.28 -10.37
C ASN A 163 -10.26 6.51 -9.53
N SER A 164 -9.93 7.63 -10.18
CA SER A 164 -9.65 8.87 -9.46
C SER A 164 -10.88 9.36 -8.70
N PHE A 165 -10.67 10.01 -7.57
CA PHE A 165 -11.74 10.79 -6.93
C PHE A 165 -12.07 12.02 -7.77
N THR A 166 -13.32 12.46 -7.76
CA THR A 166 -13.72 13.70 -8.45
C THR A 166 -13.00 14.93 -7.90
N PHE A 167 -12.62 14.88 -6.62
CA PHE A 167 -11.90 15.93 -5.89
C PHE A 167 -10.37 15.79 -5.93
N ASP A 168 -9.83 14.65 -6.38
CA ASP A 168 -8.38 14.48 -6.52
C ASP A 168 -7.97 13.59 -7.71
N LYS A 169 -7.63 14.26 -8.81
CA LYS A 169 -7.24 13.63 -10.08
C LYS A 169 -5.75 13.82 -10.41
N GLU A 170 -5.06 14.67 -9.66
CA GLU A 170 -3.71 15.12 -9.98
C GLU A 170 -2.73 14.67 -8.92
N LYS A 171 -1.82 13.77 -9.32
CA LYS A 171 -0.82 13.20 -8.41
C LYS A 171 0.07 14.28 -7.80
N GLU A 172 0.65 15.18 -8.61
CA GLU A 172 1.72 16.11 -8.21
C GLU A 172 1.28 17.30 -7.34
N LYS A 173 0.51 17.03 -6.29
CA LYS A 173 0.16 17.96 -5.22
C LYS A 173 0.82 17.49 -3.92
N PHE A 174 1.65 18.35 -3.35
CA PHE A 174 2.41 18.10 -2.13
C PHE A 174 2.18 19.23 -1.14
N TYR A 175 2.47 18.95 0.13
CA TYR A 175 2.42 19.93 1.20
C TYR A 175 3.28 21.16 0.87
N VAL A 176 2.75 22.36 1.15
CA VAL A 176 3.46 23.62 0.97
C VAL A 176 3.59 24.35 2.31
N ASP A 177 2.46 24.67 2.92
CA ASP A 177 2.43 25.50 4.14
C ASP A 177 1.25 25.21 5.08
N GLY A 178 0.29 24.37 4.68
CA GLY A 178 -0.92 24.08 5.44
C GLY A 178 -1.89 25.25 5.55
N SER A 179 -1.72 26.30 4.76
CA SER A 179 -2.64 27.43 4.68
C SER A 179 -3.87 27.11 3.82
N GLU A 180 -4.83 28.03 3.80
CA GLU A 180 -6.01 27.96 2.92
C GLU A 180 -5.67 27.85 1.42
N THR A 181 -4.44 28.22 1.03
CA THR A 181 -3.95 28.16 -0.36
C THR A 181 -3.15 26.89 -0.68
N ASP A 182 -2.78 26.11 0.34
CA ASP A 182 -2.09 24.83 0.20
C ASP A 182 -2.91 23.86 -0.69
N PRO A 183 -2.29 23.19 -1.68
CA PRO A 183 -3.02 22.29 -2.56
C PRO A 183 -3.68 21.12 -1.82
N LEU A 184 -3.10 20.63 -0.71
CA LEU A 184 -3.68 19.55 0.10
C LEU A 184 -4.86 20.03 0.94
N VAL A 185 -4.83 21.28 1.42
CA VAL A 185 -5.97 21.90 2.10
C VAL A 185 -7.11 22.15 1.13
N LYS A 186 -6.81 22.54 -0.12
CA LYS A 186 -7.82 22.70 -1.18
C LYS A 186 -8.55 21.40 -1.48
N ILE A 187 -7.85 20.26 -1.55
CA ILE A 187 -8.50 18.95 -1.70
C ILE A 187 -9.44 18.66 -0.52
N ALA A 188 -8.99 18.90 0.72
CA ALA A 188 -9.82 18.71 1.91
C ALA A 188 -11.10 19.58 1.89
N LYS A 189 -11.04 20.79 1.35
CA LYS A 189 -12.24 21.63 1.15
C LYS A 189 -13.21 21.06 0.14
N GLU A 190 -12.73 20.51 -0.99
CA GLU A 190 -13.60 19.84 -1.95
C GLU A 190 -14.24 18.58 -1.34
N ILE A 191 -13.49 17.84 -0.51
CA ILE A 191 -14.06 16.74 0.29
C ILE A 191 -15.18 17.26 1.20
N ASN A 192 -14.98 18.37 1.90
CA ASN A 192 -16.01 18.93 2.80
C ASN A 192 -17.28 19.36 2.06
N LYS A 193 -17.18 19.91 0.85
CA LYS A 193 -18.37 20.22 0.03
C LYS A 193 -19.22 18.99 -0.26
N ILE A 194 -18.59 17.83 -0.39
CA ILE A 194 -19.30 16.59 -0.71
C ILE A 194 -19.79 15.91 0.57
N PHE A 195 -18.93 15.81 1.58
CA PHE A 195 -19.16 15.02 2.78
C PHE A 195 -19.94 15.78 3.88
N VAL A 196 -19.70 17.09 4.02
CA VAL A 196 -20.27 17.92 5.09
C VAL A 196 -21.49 18.71 4.60
N ASP A 197 -21.37 19.41 3.47
CA ASP A 197 -22.48 20.25 2.96
C ASP A 197 -23.66 19.39 2.49
N THR A 198 -23.37 18.19 1.99
CA THR A 198 -24.35 17.10 1.85
C THR A 198 -24.00 16.02 2.88
N PRO A 199 -24.58 16.04 4.08
CA PRO A 199 -24.13 15.19 5.17
C PRO A 199 -24.11 13.71 4.79
N TYR A 200 -22.96 13.05 4.97
CA TYR A 200 -22.77 11.62 4.68
C TYR A 200 -23.86 10.71 5.27
N ALA A 201 -24.34 11.00 6.49
CA ALA A 201 -25.42 10.24 7.14
C ALA A 201 -26.74 10.24 6.33
N ASN A 202 -26.95 11.27 5.50
CA ASN A 202 -28.16 11.47 4.70
C ASN A 202 -28.03 10.94 3.27
N TRP A 203 -26.85 10.44 2.86
CA TRP A 203 -26.70 9.86 1.54
C TRP A 203 -27.63 8.65 1.37
N THR A 204 -28.15 8.49 0.16
CA THR A 204 -28.92 7.31 -0.25
C THR A 204 -28.12 6.52 -1.28
N ASP A 205 -28.42 5.22 -1.38
CA ASP A 205 -27.80 4.34 -2.38
C ASP A 205 -28.11 4.81 -3.81
N GLU A 206 -29.29 5.40 -4.04
CA GLU A 206 -29.70 5.93 -5.33
C GLU A 206 -28.96 7.23 -5.69
N ASP A 207 -28.96 8.22 -4.79
CA ASP A 207 -28.38 9.54 -5.07
C ASP A 207 -26.86 9.46 -5.24
N HIS A 208 -26.19 8.65 -4.42
CA HIS A 208 -24.73 8.51 -4.45
C HIS A 208 -24.25 7.29 -5.24
N LYS A 209 -25.19 6.53 -5.83
CA LYS A 209 -24.94 5.34 -6.66
C LYS A 209 -24.07 4.31 -5.95
N TRP A 210 -24.53 3.85 -4.79
CA TRP A 210 -23.91 2.74 -4.09
C TRP A 210 -24.08 1.45 -4.90
N ASN A 211 -22.98 0.79 -5.26
CA ASN A 211 -23.01 -0.43 -6.07
C ASN A 211 -22.76 -1.71 -5.25
N GLY A 212 -22.87 -1.64 -3.92
CA GLY A 212 -22.48 -2.72 -3.01
C GLY A 212 -21.02 -2.71 -2.59
N SER A 213 -20.19 -1.82 -3.16
CA SER A 213 -18.77 -1.67 -2.83
C SER A 213 -18.36 -0.21 -2.62
N VAL A 214 -18.83 0.70 -3.47
CA VAL A 214 -18.47 2.12 -3.44
C VAL A 214 -19.65 3.02 -3.81
N TYR A 215 -19.63 4.27 -3.34
CA TYR A 215 -20.47 5.36 -3.85
C TYR A 215 -19.87 5.92 -5.14
N GLN A 216 -20.43 5.52 -6.29
CA GLN A 216 -19.80 5.77 -7.59
C GLN A 216 -19.74 7.24 -7.98
N THR A 217 -20.63 8.09 -7.43
CA THR A 217 -20.66 9.54 -7.71
C THR A 217 -19.40 10.28 -7.27
N LEU A 218 -18.62 9.69 -6.37
CA LEU A 218 -17.38 10.25 -5.86
C LEU A 218 -16.18 10.01 -6.78
N TYR A 219 -16.34 9.17 -7.80
CA TYR A 219 -15.25 8.74 -8.67
C TYR A 219 -15.44 9.24 -10.09
N ASP A 220 -14.32 9.54 -10.75
CA ASP A 220 -14.26 9.69 -12.21
C ASP A 220 -13.59 8.44 -12.81
N PRO A 221 -14.36 7.46 -13.32
CA PRO A 221 -13.81 6.24 -13.87
C PRO A 221 -13.09 6.45 -15.22
N SER A 222 -13.21 7.64 -15.83
CA SER A 222 -12.47 7.97 -17.07
C SER A 222 -11.00 8.32 -16.80
N VAL A 223 -10.65 8.58 -15.54
CA VAL A 223 -9.29 8.92 -15.11
C VAL A 223 -8.81 7.90 -14.08
N GLN A 224 -7.72 7.21 -14.40
CA GLN A 224 -7.07 6.26 -13.49
C GLN A 224 -5.98 6.96 -12.68
N ALA A 225 -6.11 6.96 -11.36
CA ALA A 225 -5.08 7.38 -10.43
C ALA A 225 -4.15 6.20 -10.11
N ASN A 226 -2.85 6.39 -10.26
CA ASN A 226 -1.83 5.44 -9.79
C ASN A 226 -1.28 5.83 -8.42
N PHE A 227 -2.07 6.54 -7.63
CA PHE A 227 -1.67 7.03 -6.32
C PHE A 227 -2.88 7.07 -5.39
N TYR A 228 -2.60 7.18 -4.09
CA TYR A 228 -3.58 7.52 -3.07
C TYR A 228 -2.92 8.35 -1.97
N ARG A 229 -3.74 8.86 -1.05
CA ARG A 229 -3.31 9.66 0.10
C ARG A 229 -3.92 9.11 1.39
N GLY A 230 -3.31 9.46 2.51
CA GLY A 230 -4.00 9.59 3.80
C GLY A 230 -4.66 10.96 3.97
N MET A 231 -5.42 11.14 5.06
CA MET A 231 -6.07 12.40 5.43
C MET A 231 -6.24 12.56 6.94
N ILE A 232 -6.33 13.82 7.37
CA ILE A 232 -6.55 14.21 8.77
C ILE A 232 -7.96 14.77 8.90
N TRP A 233 -8.77 14.10 9.71
CA TRP A 233 -10.10 14.54 10.12
C TRP A 233 -10.06 15.37 11.40
N ILE A 234 -11.00 16.30 11.55
CA ILE A 234 -11.30 16.97 12.81
C ILE A 234 -12.79 16.87 13.15
N LYS A 235 -13.12 16.77 14.44
CA LYS A 235 -14.49 16.62 14.93
C LYS A 235 -14.76 17.48 16.16
N GLY A 236 -15.94 18.06 16.24
CA GLY A 236 -16.47 18.69 17.45
C GLY A 236 -17.58 19.67 17.12
N ASP A 237 -18.03 20.43 18.12
CA ASP A 237 -18.86 21.61 17.89
C ASP A 237 -18.06 22.73 17.18
N GLU A 238 -18.75 23.82 16.82
CA GLU A 238 -18.13 24.93 16.09
C GLU A 238 -16.90 25.51 16.81
N THR A 239 -17.01 25.69 18.13
CA THR A 239 -15.95 26.23 18.98
C THR A 239 -14.73 25.31 18.99
N THR A 240 -14.96 24.01 19.16
CA THR A 240 -13.91 22.99 19.18
C THR A 240 -13.18 22.93 17.85
N ARG A 241 -13.90 22.84 16.73
CA ARG A 241 -13.28 22.81 15.39
C ARG A 241 -12.53 24.10 15.08
N THR A 242 -13.06 25.26 15.49
CA THR A 242 -12.37 26.55 15.35
C THR A 242 -11.05 26.58 16.14
N ASN A 243 -11.05 26.07 17.37
CA ASN A 243 -9.84 26.05 18.19
C ASN A 243 -8.79 25.03 17.68
N ILE A 244 -9.22 23.90 17.13
CA ILE A 244 -8.30 22.97 16.45
C ILE A 244 -7.64 23.65 15.24
N LYS A 245 -8.44 24.30 14.38
CA LYS A 245 -7.92 25.06 13.22
C LYS A 245 -7.02 26.20 13.66
N LYS A 246 -7.33 26.87 14.77
CA LYS A 246 -6.46 27.91 15.35
C LYS A 246 -5.12 27.32 15.78
N ALA A 247 -5.12 26.20 16.52
CA ALA A 247 -3.89 25.53 16.93
C ALA A 247 -3.04 25.07 15.74
N TRP A 248 -3.68 24.62 14.66
CA TRP A 248 -3.05 24.37 13.36
C TRP A 248 -2.42 25.64 12.81
N ASN A 249 -3.20 26.69 12.53
CA ASN A 249 -2.72 27.94 11.94
C ASN A 249 -1.61 28.63 12.75
N GLU A 250 -1.65 28.54 14.08
CA GLU A 250 -0.65 29.09 14.98
C GLU A 250 0.55 28.14 15.21
N LYS A 251 0.55 26.97 14.56
CA LYS A 251 1.57 25.92 14.69
C LYS A 251 1.84 25.52 16.15
N ASN A 252 0.77 25.48 16.95
CA ASN A 252 0.80 25.07 18.34
C ASN A 252 0.52 23.56 18.47
N TRP A 253 1.59 22.77 18.34
CA TRP A 253 1.53 21.31 18.41
C TRP A 253 0.91 20.79 19.71
N GLU A 254 1.28 21.37 20.86
CA GLU A 254 0.79 20.91 22.16
C GLU A 254 -0.73 21.05 22.26
N THR A 255 -1.26 22.22 21.89
CA THR A 255 -2.71 22.43 21.86
C THR A 255 -3.39 21.52 20.84
N PHE A 256 -2.83 21.39 19.64
CA PHE A 256 -3.38 20.53 18.59
C PHE A 256 -3.45 19.06 19.02
N ARG A 257 -2.33 18.49 19.50
CA ARG A 257 -2.26 17.11 19.99
C ARG A 257 -3.20 16.87 21.18
N ASN A 258 -3.35 17.84 22.08
CA ASN A 258 -4.17 17.68 23.28
C ASN A 258 -5.68 17.52 22.98
N TYR A 259 -6.12 17.78 21.75
CA TYR A 259 -7.45 17.41 21.25
C TYR A 259 -7.62 15.90 20.98
N GLY A 260 -6.57 15.10 21.13
CA GLY A 260 -6.62 13.65 21.01
C GLY A 260 -6.65 13.17 19.55
N ILE A 261 -5.72 12.27 19.22
CA ILE A 261 -5.48 11.75 17.87
C ILE A 261 -5.80 10.26 17.80
N LEU A 262 -6.76 9.88 16.95
CA LEU A 262 -6.96 8.50 16.52
C LEU A 262 -6.04 8.17 15.36
N HIS A 263 -5.40 7.00 15.41
CA HIS A 263 -4.45 6.57 14.39
C HIS A 263 -4.54 5.06 14.12
N GLY A 264 -3.92 4.61 13.01
CA GLY A 264 -3.74 3.20 12.68
C GLY A 264 -2.48 2.59 13.29
N LYS A 265 -2.04 1.44 12.78
CA LYS A 265 -0.73 0.87 13.15
C LYS A 265 0.39 1.78 12.64
N ASP A 266 1.51 1.83 13.36
CA ASP A 266 2.69 2.63 12.99
C ASP A 266 3.33 2.23 11.65
N ASN A 267 3.11 0.99 11.22
CA ASN A 267 3.50 0.50 9.90
C ASN A 267 2.50 0.82 8.78
N SER A 268 1.46 1.61 9.04
CA SER A 268 0.50 2.07 8.03
C SER A 268 0.98 3.37 7.39
N SER A 269 0.95 3.44 6.05
CA SER A 269 1.24 4.69 5.35
C SER A 269 0.14 5.73 5.59
N SER A 270 -1.11 5.40 5.24
CA SER A 270 -2.29 6.29 5.20
C SER A 270 -3.10 6.36 6.49
N LYS A 271 -2.55 5.88 7.60
CA LYS A 271 -3.18 6.02 8.92
C LYS A 271 -2.14 6.34 9.99
N PHE A 272 -0.92 6.69 9.58
CA PHE A 272 0.20 6.98 10.48
C PHE A 272 1.33 7.75 9.80
N LYS A 273 2.11 7.14 8.88
CA LYS A 273 3.37 7.72 8.40
C LYS A 273 3.18 8.97 7.52
N LEU A 274 2.16 8.97 6.66
CA LEU A 274 1.88 10.11 5.79
C LEU A 274 1.36 11.29 6.61
N GLU A 275 0.49 11.03 7.58
CA GLU A 275 -0.03 12.05 8.50
C GLU A 275 1.07 12.57 9.43
N GLU A 276 1.93 11.70 9.97
CA GLU A 276 3.13 12.11 10.71
C GLU A 276 3.99 13.07 9.89
N THR A 277 4.19 12.79 8.60
CA THR A 277 4.98 13.64 7.72
C THR A 277 4.35 15.03 7.57
N ILE A 278 3.04 15.09 7.33
CA ILE A 278 2.31 16.36 7.26
C ILE A 278 2.43 17.14 8.58
N LEU A 279 2.26 16.46 9.72
CA LEU A 279 2.36 17.08 11.03
C LEU A 279 3.78 17.58 11.31
N LYS A 280 4.83 16.84 10.97
CA LYS A 280 6.23 17.28 11.12
C LYS A 280 6.54 18.48 10.23
N ASN A 281 6.07 18.47 8.99
CA ASN A 281 6.30 19.56 8.03
C ASN A 281 5.56 20.83 8.43
N HIS A 282 4.40 20.71 9.09
CA HIS A 282 3.63 21.85 9.56
C HIS A 282 4.10 22.39 10.93
N PHE A 283 4.27 21.50 11.92
CA PHE A 283 4.69 21.81 13.29
C PHE A 283 6.20 21.63 13.49
N GLN A 284 6.99 22.23 12.59
CA GLN A 284 8.44 22.02 12.52
C GLN A 284 9.14 22.25 13.87
N GLY A 285 9.99 21.29 14.26
CA GLY A 285 10.77 21.34 15.50
C GLY A 285 9.96 21.18 16.79
N LYS A 286 8.65 20.88 16.72
CA LYS A 286 7.81 20.69 17.92
C LYS A 286 7.80 19.25 18.43
N PHE A 287 8.11 18.28 17.58
CA PHE A 287 8.27 16.87 17.92
C PHE A 287 9.17 16.16 16.88
N THR A 288 9.64 14.97 17.20
CA THR A 288 10.56 14.14 16.38
C THR A 288 9.81 13.10 15.55
N THR A 289 9.06 12.23 16.23
CA THR A 289 8.15 11.21 15.68
C THR A 289 6.89 11.14 16.53
N LEU A 290 5.76 10.73 15.94
CA LEU A 290 4.53 10.47 16.66
C LEU A 290 4.69 9.34 17.67
N ASN A 291 5.56 8.36 17.40
CA ASN A 291 5.84 7.28 18.36
C ASN A 291 6.53 7.80 19.64
N GLU A 292 7.49 8.71 19.51
CA GLU A 292 8.12 9.36 20.67
C GLU A 292 7.13 10.28 21.40
N ASP A 293 6.40 11.12 20.66
CA ASP A 293 5.41 12.03 21.27
C ASP A 293 4.28 11.26 21.98
N ARG A 294 3.79 10.17 21.39
CA ARG A 294 2.82 9.25 22.02
C ARG A 294 3.35 8.59 23.27
N THR A 295 4.64 8.24 23.33
CA THR A 295 5.24 7.64 24.53
C THR A 295 5.24 8.63 25.70
N ALA A 296 5.43 9.91 25.43
CA ALA A 296 5.36 10.98 26.43
C ALA A 296 3.92 11.42 26.77
N HIS A 297 2.97 11.26 25.84
CA HIS A 297 1.58 11.72 25.99
C HIS A 297 0.55 10.61 25.64
N PRO A 298 0.60 9.43 26.29
CA PRO A 298 -0.13 8.25 25.85
C PRO A 298 -1.66 8.41 25.87
N ASP A 299 -2.19 9.27 26.74
CA ASP A 299 -3.63 9.56 26.84
C ASP A 299 -4.16 10.40 25.67
N LYS A 300 -3.26 11.00 24.86
CA LYS A 300 -3.62 11.81 23.68
C LYS A 300 -3.69 11.01 22.39
N TYR A 301 -3.41 9.71 22.43
CA TYR A 301 -3.39 8.86 21.24
C TYR A 301 -4.18 7.58 21.45
N LYS A 302 -4.86 7.12 20.41
CA LYS A 302 -5.59 5.85 20.46
C LYS A 302 -5.59 5.17 19.10
N LEU A 303 -5.27 3.88 19.11
CA LEU A 303 -5.39 3.05 17.91
C LEU A 303 -6.88 2.73 17.67
N LYS A 304 -7.49 3.45 16.73
CA LYS A 304 -8.89 3.25 16.31
C LYS A 304 -9.11 3.84 14.90
N SER A 305 -10.12 3.35 14.20
CA SER A 305 -10.48 3.84 12.86
C SER A 305 -11.18 5.21 12.94
N ALA A 306 -10.94 6.07 11.95
CA ALA A 306 -11.49 7.43 11.88
C ALA A 306 -13.03 7.45 11.78
N ASP A 307 -13.64 6.43 11.19
CA ASP A 307 -15.10 6.28 11.12
C ASP A 307 -15.76 6.16 12.51
N THR A 308 -14.99 5.89 13.56
CA THR A 308 -15.48 5.85 14.94
C THR A 308 -15.24 7.14 15.73
N LEU A 309 -14.67 8.18 15.11
CA LEU A 309 -14.27 9.43 15.78
C LEU A 309 -15.45 10.11 16.49
N GLY A 310 -16.65 10.04 15.90
CA GLY A 310 -17.87 10.59 16.50
C GLY A 310 -18.27 9.95 17.83
N GLU A 311 -17.87 8.71 18.08
CA GLU A 311 -18.10 8.00 19.34
C GLU A 311 -17.04 8.32 20.41
N GLN A 312 -15.95 8.99 20.06
CA GLN A 312 -14.83 9.23 20.97
C GLN A 312 -14.93 10.62 21.59
N GLU A 313 -15.30 10.69 22.88
CA GLU A 313 -15.51 11.99 23.55
C GLU A 313 -14.22 12.79 23.70
N ASN A 314 -13.11 12.12 24.04
CA ASN A 314 -11.82 12.78 24.31
C ASN A 314 -10.91 12.88 23.06
N PHE A 315 -11.43 12.54 21.89
CA PHE A 315 -10.64 12.53 20.65
C PHE A 315 -11.39 13.31 19.57
N HIS A 316 -10.68 14.24 18.95
CA HIS A 316 -11.21 15.17 17.97
C HIS A 316 -10.42 15.18 16.68
N ILE A 317 -9.32 14.43 16.57
CA ILE A 317 -8.52 14.30 15.36
C ILE A 317 -8.43 12.81 15.00
N ALA A 318 -8.46 12.46 13.72
CA ALA A 318 -8.24 11.08 13.27
C ALA A 318 -7.52 10.98 11.93
N PHE A 319 -6.78 9.90 11.74
CA PHE A 319 -6.12 9.55 10.47
C PHE A 319 -6.87 8.45 9.72
N SER A 320 -7.01 8.59 8.41
CA SER A 320 -7.57 7.56 7.52
C SER A 320 -7.01 7.66 6.12
N GLU A 321 -7.29 6.66 5.28
CA GLU A 321 -7.22 6.85 3.83
C GLU A 321 -8.08 8.03 3.39
N GLU A 322 -7.60 8.77 2.41
CA GLU A 322 -8.38 9.79 1.70
C GLU A 322 -9.65 9.18 1.13
N GLY A 323 -10.78 9.84 1.35
CA GLY A 323 -12.05 9.41 0.77
C GLY A 323 -12.57 8.07 1.32
N SER A 324 -12.13 7.61 2.50
CA SER A 324 -12.56 6.31 3.05
C SER A 324 -14.06 6.13 3.25
N PHE A 325 -14.81 7.23 3.36
CA PHE A 325 -16.27 7.24 3.32
C PHE A 325 -16.85 6.78 1.97
N ALA A 326 -16.06 6.78 0.89
CA ALA A 326 -16.52 6.41 -0.44
C ALA A 326 -16.73 4.91 -0.63
N TRP A 327 -16.04 4.07 0.13
CA TRP A 327 -16.19 2.60 0.14
C TRP A 327 -16.75 2.08 1.46
N THR A 328 -17.24 2.97 2.30
CA THR A 328 -17.89 2.65 3.57
C THR A 328 -19.37 2.95 3.42
N HIS A 329 -20.24 1.97 3.65
CA HIS A 329 -21.68 2.18 3.50
C HIS A 329 -22.24 2.94 4.72
N ASN A 330 -22.96 4.03 4.51
CA ASN A 330 -23.45 4.89 5.58
C ASN A 330 -24.55 4.26 6.45
N LYS A 331 -25.24 3.22 5.94
CA LYS A 331 -26.24 2.45 6.69
C LYS A 331 -25.68 1.16 7.31
N ALA A 332 -24.36 0.98 7.31
CA ALA A 332 -23.73 -0.13 8.02
C ALA A 332 -24.09 -0.10 9.51
N GLU A 333 -24.22 -1.27 10.14
CA GLU A 333 -24.57 -1.40 11.57
C GLU A 333 -23.62 -0.68 12.51
N THR A 334 -22.36 -0.51 12.10
CA THR A 334 -21.32 0.23 12.82
C THR A 334 -21.53 1.74 12.84
N LYS A 335 -22.52 2.27 12.10
CA LYS A 335 -22.86 3.70 12.01
C LYS A 335 -21.63 4.59 11.73
N PRO A 336 -20.89 4.32 10.65
CA PRO A 336 -19.62 4.96 10.37
C PRO A 336 -19.78 6.48 10.22
N PHE A 337 -18.81 7.23 10.76
CA PHE A 337 -18.73 8.69 10.74
C PHE A 337 -19.91 9.45 11.39
N LEU A 338 -20.80 8.76 12.10
CA LEU A 338 -21.90 9.40 12.82
C LEU A 338 -21.37 10.21 14.01
N THR A 339 -21.81 11.46 14.15
CA THR A 339 -21.47 12.35 15.27
C THR A 339 -22.68 12.66 16.15
N LYS A 340 -22.46 13.31 17.30
CA LYS A 340 -23.52 13.93 18.11
C LYS A 340 -24.19 15.06 17.32
N ASP A 341 -25.46 15.36 17.59
CA ASP A 341 -26.27 16.32 16.82
C ASP A 341 -25.64 17.72 16.70
N ASN A 342 -24.92 18.18 17.73
CA ASN A 342 -24.25 19.49 17.75
C ASN A 342 -22.78 19.44 17.28
N GLU A 343 -22.29 18.27 16.87
CA GLU A 343 -20.92 18.07 16.39
C GLU A 343 -20.91 17.74 14.90
N LYS A 344 -19.82 18.13 14.23
CA LYS A 344 -19.53 17.72 12.85
C LYS A 344 -18.16 17.09 12.77
N ILE A 345 -17.96 16.23 11.79
CA ILE A 345 -16.65 15.75 11.35
C ILE A 345 -16.35 16.32 9.96
N GLU A 346 -15.14 16.83 9.76
CA GLU A 346 -14.70 17.46 8.52
C GLU A 346 -13.22 17.18 8.26
N ALA A 347 -12.82 17.21 6.99
CA ALA A 347 -11.43 17.09 6.59
C ALA A 347 -10.68 18.38 6.90
N LEU A 348 -9.52 18.28 7.57
CA LEU A 348 -8.60 19.39 7.80
C LEU A 348 -7.63 19.53 6.62
N ILE A 349 -6.95 18.44 6.26
CA ILE A 349 -5.95 18.38 5.19
C ILE A 349 -5.77 16.92 4.73
N VAL A 350 -5.43 16.71 3.46
CA VAL A 350 -4.95 15.40 2.95
C VAL A 350 -3.43 15.32 3.01
N THR A 351 -2.83 14.19 2.63
CA THR A 351 -1.37 13.98 2.70
C THR A 351 -0.69 14.00 1.33
N ASN A 352 0.63 13.90 1.32
CA ASN A 352 1.39 13.67 0.10
C ASN A 352 1.01 12.32 -0.54
N PRO A 353 1.09 12.21 -1.88
CA PRO A 353 0.64 11.03 -2.61
C PRO A 353 1.71 9.92 -2.58
N ILE A 354 1.29 8.67 -2.47
CA ILE A 354 2.14 7.50 -2.74
C ILE A 354 1.48 6.59 -3.75
N SER A 355 2.26 5.76 -4.45
CA SER A 355 1.72 4.83 -5.44
C SER A 355 0.68 3.87 -4.81
N TYR A 356 -0.29 3.41 -5.59
CA TYR A 356 -1.24 2.39 -5.13
C TYR A 356 -0.55 1.03 -4.94
N ASP A 357 -1.31 -0.03 -4.66
CA ASP A 357 -0.75 -1.32 -4.30
C ASP A 357 0.06 -1.97 -5.44
N ILE A 358 1.03 -2.80 -5.06
CA ILE A 358 2.03 -3.40 -5.94
C ILE A 358 1.91 -4.92 -5.92
N GLY A 359 1.78 -5.53 -7.10
CA GLY A 359 1.89 -6.96 -7.30
C GLY A 359 3.34 -7.42 -7.35
N ILE A 360 3.62 -8.44 -6.55
CA ILE A 360 4.97 -8.89 -6.20
C ILE A 360 5.04 -10.40 -6.41
N PHE A 361 6.07 -10.85 -7.11
CA PHE A 361 6.40 -12.27 -7.25
C PHE A 361 7.46 -12.70 -6.24
N ARG A 362 7.43 -13.97 -5.86
CA ARG A 362 8.63 -14.62 -5.31
C ARG A 362 9.73 -14.65 -6.37
N LYS A 363 10.99 -14.73 -5.94
CA LYS A 363 12.14 -14.44 -6.81
C LYS A 363 12.25 -15.37 -8.03
N SER A 364 12.01 -16.66 -7.86
CA SER A 364 12.28 -17.68 -8.89
C SER A 364 11.10 -17.99 -9.81
N VAL A 365 10.05 -17.17 -9.87
CA VAL A 365 9.03 -17.31 -10.93
C VAL A 365 9.68 -16.91 -12.26
N ASN A 366 9.51 -17.71 -13.31
CA ASN A 366 10.09 -17.44 -14.62
C ASN A 366 9.72 -16.04 -15.13
N LYS A 367 10.68 -15.30 -15.70
CA LYS A 367 10.44 -13.90 -16.11
C LYS A 367 9.38 -13.76 -17.22
N LEU A 368 9.35 -14.68 -18.18
CA LEU A 368 8.32 -14.70 -19.22
C LEU A 368 6.94 -14.97 -18.62
N GLU A 369 6.87 -15.90 -17.65
CA GLU A 369 5.65 -16.20 -16.90
C GLU A 369 5.15 -14.97 -16.11
N GLN A 370 6.04 -14.26 -15.39
CA GLN A 370 5.69 -13.02 -14.69
C GLN A 370 5.11 -11.98 -15.64
N ASP A 371 5.73 -11.78 -16.80
CA ASP A 371 5.30 -10.78 -17.78
C ASP A 371 3.93 -11.16 -18.39
N LEU A 372 3.68 -12.44 -18.64
CA LEU A 372 2.38 -12.94 -19.08
C LEU A 372 1.30 -12.75 -18.00
N ILE A 373 1.60 -13.07 -16.73
CA ILE A 373 0.68 -12.84 -15.60
C ILE A 373 0.32 -11.36 -15.47
N VAL A 374 1.32 -10.47 -15.54
CA VAL A 374 1.11 -9.01 -15.53
C VAL A 374 0.20 -8.58 -16.68
N GLN A 375 0.46 -9.07 -17.89
CA GLN A 375 -0.34 -8.73 -19.06
C GLN A 375 -1.77 -9.28 -18.96
N THR A 376 -1.97 -10.44 -18.34
CA THR A 376 -3.29 -10.99 -18.04
C THR A 376 -4.10 -10.05 -17.15
N PHE A 377 -3.54 -9.55 -16.03
CA PHE A 377 -4.22 -8.55 -15.19
C PHE A 377 -4.65 -7.32 -16.00
N ILE A 378 -3.75 -6.77 -16.82
CA ILE A 378 -4.01 -5.61 -17.67
C ILE A 378 -5.16 -5.89 -18.65
N ASN A 379 -5.15 -7.05 -19.31
CA ASN A 379 -6.17 -7.41 -20.29
C ASN A 379 -7.53 -7.70 -19.64
N LEU A 380 -7.56 -8.36 -18.47
CA LEU A 380 -8.80 -8.58 -17.74
C LEU A 380 -9.47 -7.26 -17.33
N ALA A 381 -8.71 -6.29 -16.82
CA ALA A 381 -9.26 -4.96 -16.51
C ALA A 381 -9.79 -4.26 -17.76
N LYS A 382 -8.99 -4.23 -18.84
CA LYS A 382 -9.37 -3.61 -20.12
C LYS A 382 -10.65 -4.22 -20.71
N ASN A 383 -10.80 -5.54 -20.59
CA ASN A 383 -11.94 -6.29 -21.13
C ASN A 383 -13.10 -6.41 -20.14
N LYS A 384 -13.02 -5.77 -18.95
CA LYS A 384 -14.04 -5.83 -17.89
C LYS A 384 -14.34 -7.26 -17.42
N GLN A 385 -13.31 -8.12 -17.41
CA GLN A 385 -13.36 -9.52 -16.97
C GLN A 385 -12.74 -9.71 -15.58
N ASP A 386 -12.16 -8.67 -14.99
CA ASP A 386 -11.66 -8.69 -13.62
C ASP A 386 -12.81 -8.57 -12.60
N THR A 387 -13.16 -9.70 -11.98
CA THR A 387 -14.20 -9.79 -10.94
C THR A 387 -13.64 -9.67 -9.52
N TYR A 388 -12.33 -9.45 -9.36
CA TYR A 388 -11.65 -9.38 -8.07
C TYR A 388 -11.16 -7.96 -7.77
N GLY A 389 -10.37 -7.38 -8.68
CA GLY A 389 -9.68 -6.11 -8.47
C GLY A 389 -10.59 -4.96 -8.05
N PRO A 390 -11.70 -4.69 -8.76
CA PRO A 390 -12.59 -3.57 -8.43
C PRO A 390 -13.17 -3.59 -7.02
N LEU A 391 -13.23 -4.76 -6.36
CA LEU A 391 -13.72 -4.92 -4.98
C LEU A 391 -12.70 -4.50 -3.93
N LEU A 392 -11.45 -4.27 -4.35
CA LEU A 392 -10.33 -3.76 -3.56
C LEU A 392 -9.91 -2.37 -4.04
N GLY A 393 -10.63 -1.79 -5.00
CA GLY A 393 -10.26 -0.52 -5.65
C GLY A 393 -9.19 -0.65 -6.73
N TYR A 394 -8.86 -1.86 -7.20
CA TYR A 394 -8.00 -2.04 -8.37
C TYR A 394 -8.87 -1.97 -9.64
N ASN A 395 -8.91 -0.80 -10.27
CA ASN A 395 -9.70 -0.55 -11.48
C ASN A 395 -8.86 -0.55 -12.77
N GLY A 396 -7.55 -0.64 -12.63
CA GLY A 396 -6.62 -0.81 -13.73
C GLY A 396 -5.26 -1.30 -13.24
N TYR A 397 -4.38 -1.61 -14.19
CA TYR A 397 -3.07 -2.16 -13.90
C TYR A 397 -2.03 -1.65 -14.90
N LYS A 398 -0.77 -1.56 -14.46
CA LYS A 398 0.38 -1.18 -15.28
C LYS A 398 1.57 -2.08 -14.96
N LYS A 399 2.40 -2.36 -15.95
CA LYS A 399 3.70 -3.01 -15.75
C LYS A 399 4.66 -2.03 -15.09
N ILE A 400 5.35 -2.47 -14.04
CA ILE A 400 6.45 -1.69 -13.44
C ILE A 400 7.69 -1.90 -14.29
N ASN A 401 8.22 -0.82 -14.85
CA ASN A 401 9.45 -0.85 -15.66
C ASN A 401 10.67 -0.47 -14.83
N ASN A 402 10.52 0.45 -13.86
CA ASN A 402 11.60 0.85 -12.97
C ASN A 402 11.05 1.04 -11.55
N PHE A 403 11.18 0.02 -10.70
CA PHE A 403 10.66 0.06 -9.33
C PHE A 403 11.25 1.21 -8.49
N GLN A 404 12.53 1.51 -8.66
CA GLN A 404 13.21 2.58 -7.93
C GLN A 404 12.57 3.94 -8.25
N ARG A 405 12.46 4.29 -9.53
CA ARG A 405 11.90 5.57 -9.98
C ARG A 405 10.39 5.64 -9.76
N ASP A 406 9.68 4.58 -10.16
CA ASP A 406 8.21 4.63 -10.27
C ASP A 406 7.53 4.49 -8.90
N ILE A 407 8.18 3.81 -7.93
CA ILE A 407 7.61 3.51 -6.60
C ILE A 407 8.45 4.06 -5.45
N VAL A 408 9.76 3.74 -5.38
CA VAL A 408 10.60 4.10 -4.21
C VAL A 408 10.76 5.61 -4.09
N GLU A 409 11.16 6.29 -5.15
CA GLU A 409 11.36 7.76 -5.15
C GLU A 409 10.05 8.51 -4.87
N VAL A 410 8.91 7.99 -5.37
CA VAL A 410 7.58 8.54 -5.08
C VAL A 410 7.26 8.43 -3.59
N TYR A 411 7.44 7.25 -3.01
CA TYR A 411 7.21 7.02 -1.59
C TYR A 411 8.12 7.92 -0.73
N GLU A 412 9.41 7.95 -1.03
CA GLU A 412 10.38 8.76 -0.28
C GLU A 412 10.13 10.26 -0.39
N LYS A 413 9.69 10.76 -1.56
CA LYS A 413 9.28 12.16 -1.70
C LYS A 413 8.07 12.47 -0.81
N ALA A 414 7.15 11.52 -0.62
CA ALA A 414 5.94 11.72 0.15
C ALA A 414 6.15 11.74 1.67
N ILE A 415 7.12 10.96 2.17
CA ILE A 415 7.43 10.83 3.61
C ILE A 415 8.61 11.71 4.07
N LYS A 416 9.01 12.69 3.25
CA LYS A 416 10.11 13.62 3.55
C LYS A 416 9.64 14.89 4.24
#